data_AF-A0A7U3D1D8-F1
#
_entry.id   AF-A0A7U3D1D8-F1
#
_cell.length_a   1.000
_cell.length_b   1.000
_cell.length_c   1.000
_cell.angle_alpha   90.00
_cell.angle_beta   90.00
_cell.angle_gamma   90.00
#
_symmetry.space_group_name_H-M   'P 1'
#
loop_
_entity.id
_entity.type
_entity.pdbx_description
1 polymer ?
#
loop_
_entity_poly.entity_id
_entity_poly.type
_entity_poly.pdbx_seq_one_letter_code
_entity_poly.pdbx_strand_id
1 'polypeptide(L)'
;MINDRAELDQRLISILRGNSRMPLSDIARELNISRITVKHRIDDLVSSGVISGFTLKLSIEDENLAIVHFSKNSELPADLLLEDYELIDGSHMAVMHYEDIPKIGDLEIRNLEIVKRRKFFDANIRLSHVHCDYCGKLIRDSPLRVTLNNHVYYACCSNCERSIRQKVSKLEKMKT
;
A
#
# COMPACT_ATOMS: atom_id res chain seq x y z
N MET A 1 -1.60 -23.93 18.49
CA MET A 1 -2.28 -22.95 17.61
C MET A 1 -1.22 -21.96 17.16
N ILE A 2 -0.96 -21.92 15.86
CA ILE A 2 0.09 -21.09 15.25
C ILE A 2 -0.42 -19.66 15.35
N ASN A 3 0.05 -18.89 16.32
CA ASN A 3 -0.19 -17.45 16.35
C ASN A 3 1.01 -16.82 15.65
N ASP A 4 1.02 -16.88 14.31
CA ASP A 4 2.06 -16.23 13.54
C ASP A 4 2.02 -14.74 13.86
N ARG A 5 3.18 -14.15 14.16
CA ARG A 5 3.32 -12.75 14.52
C ARG A 5 2.68 -11.86 13.45
N ALA A 6 2.84 -12.23 12.18
CA ALA A 6 2.27 -11.51 11.05
C ALA A 6 0.74 -11.52 11.04
N GLU A 7 0.12 -12.66 11.39
CA GLU A 7 -1.34 -12.79 11.45
C GLU A 7 -1.94 -11.94 12.57
N LEU A 8 -1.28 -11.92 13.74
CA LEU A 8 -1.72 -11.11 14.87
C LEU A 8 -1.62 -9.62 14.58
N ASP A 9 -0.52 -9.18 13.98
CA ASP A 9 -0.31 -7.78 13.59
C ASP A 9 -1.36 -7.35 12.55
N GLN A 10 -1.67 -8.20 11.57
CA GLN A 10 -2.74 -7.95 10.59
C GLN A 10 -4.12 -7.75 11.26
N ARG A 11 -4.49 -8.62 12.20
CA ARG A 11 -5.76 -8.51 12.92
C ARG A 11 -5.81 -7.25 13.80
N LEU A 12 -4.71 -6.92 14.47
CA LEU A 12 -4.59 -5.69 15.26
C LEU A 12 -4.79 -4.45 14.39
N ILE A 13 -4.13 -4.38 13.22
CA ILE A 13 -4.29 -3.22 12.33
C ILE A 13 -5.73 -3.15 11.79
N SER A 14 -6.36 -4.30 11.50
CA SER A 14 -7.76 -4.34 11.07
C SER A 14 -8.70 -3.71 12.11
N ILE A 15 -8.51 -4.02 13.40
CA ILE A 15 -9.29 -3.43 14.49
C ILE A 15 -9.06 -1.92 14.55
N LEU A 16 -7.79 -1.48 14.51
CA LEU A 16 -7.43 -0.06 14.58
C LEU A 16 -7.92 0.76 13.38
N ARG A 17 -8.05 0.16 12.20
CA ARG A 17 -8.63 0.84 11.02
C ARG A 17 -10.12 1.10 11.18
N GLY A 18 -10.85 0.14 11.76
CA GLY A 18 -12.28 0.30 12.02
C GLY A 18 -12.55 1.30 13.15
N ASN A 19 -11.75 1.23 14.22
CA ASN A 19 -11.84 2.16 15.34
C ASN A 19 -10.48 2.32 16.04
N SER A 20 -9.71 3.32 15.61
CA SER A 20 -8.39 3.63 16.20
C SER A 20 -8.48 4.07 17.67
N ARG A 21 -9.68 4.45 18.15
CA ARG A 21 -9.95 4.82 19.54
C ARG A 21 -10.39 3.64 20.41
N MET A 22 -10.42 2.42 19.88
CA MET A 22 -10.84 1.26 20.66
C MET A 22 -9.92 1.09 21.89
N PRO A 23 -10.48 0.93 23.11
CA PRO A 23 -9.68 0.73 24.31
C PRO A 23 -8.79 -0.52 24.19
N LEU A 24 -7.53 -0.43 24.67
CA LEU A 24 -6.59 -1.56 24.62
C LEU A 24 -7.13 -2.83 25.30
N SER A 25 -8.00 -2.69 26.30
CA SER A 25 -8.67 -3.82 26.96
C SER A 25 -9.65 -4.55 26.05
N ASP A 26 -10.34 -3.83 25.18
CA ASP A 26 -11.29 -4.40 24.24
C ASP A 26 -10.55 -5.08 23.08
N ILE A 27 -9.51 -4.44 22.55
CA ILE A 27 -8.59 -5.04 21.57
C ILE A 27 -7.96 -6.32 22.11
N ALA A 28 -7.50 -6.31 23.37
CA ALA A 28 -6.91 -7.47 24.04
C ALA A 28 -7.89 -8.65 24.12
N ARG A 29 -9.15 -8.37 24.48
CA ARG A 29 -10.21 -9.38 24.54
C ARG A 29 -10.53 -9.95 23.16
N GLU A 30 -10.58 -9.11 22.12
CA GLU A 30 -10.88 -9.54 20.75
C GLU A 30 -9.76 -10.37 20.12
N LEU A 31 -8.50 -10.02 20.40
CA LEU A 31 -7.32 -10.74 19.91
C LEU A 31 -6.89 -11.91 20.80
N ASN A 32 -7.55 -12.10 21.95
CA ASN A 32 -7.21 -13.09 22.97
C ASN A 32 -5.73 -13.02 23.42
N ILE A 33 -5.27 -11.81 23.74
CA ILE A 33 -3.91 -11.54 24.24
C ILE A 33 -3.94 -10.54 25.41
N SER A 34 -2.81 -10.36 26.10
CA SER A 34 -2.75 -9.41 27.21
C SER A 34 -2.78 -7.95 26.70
N ARG A 35 -3.31 -7.04 27.53
CA ARG A 35 -3.26 -5.59 27.27
C ARG A 35 -1.84 -5.07 27.04
N ILE A 36 -0.87 -5.62 27.78
CA ILE A 36 0.56 -5.28 27.64
C ILE A 36 1.07 -5.72 26.27
N THR A 37 0.68 -6.91 25.81
CA THR A 37 1.02 -7.42 24.47
C THR A 37 0.44 -6.52 23.39
N VAL A 38 -0.84 -6.13 23.47
CA VAL A 38 -1.44 -5.18 22.50
C VAL A 38 -0.63 -3.89 22.43
N LYS A 39 -0.32 -3.29 23.59
CA LYS A 39 0.45 -2.05 23.65
C LYS A 39 1.80 -2.19 22.94
N HIS A 40 2.60 -3.20 23.31
CA HIS A 40 3.90 -3.44 22.67
C HIS A 40 3.80 -3.66 21.17
N ARG A 41 2.75 -4.35 20.70
CA ARG A 41 2.53 -4.54 19.25
C ARG A 41 2.23 -3.23 18.54
N ILE A 42 1.39 -2.37 19.11
CA ILE A 42 1.13 -1.04 18.55
C ILE A 42 2.41 -0.22 18.50
N ASP A 43 3.17 -0.18 19.61
CA ASP A 43 4.43 0.56 19.71
C ASP A 43 5.47 0.05 18.68
N ASP A 44 5.58 -1.28 18.51
CA ASP A 44 6.44 -1.91 17.49
C ASP A 44 6.01 -1.53 16.06
N LEU A 45 4.71 -1.55 15.76
CA LEU A 45 4.18 -1.21 14.45
C LEU A 45 4.37 0.27 14.11
N VAL A 46 4.26 1.15 15.10
CA VAL A 46 4.53 2.59 14.94
C VAL A 46 6.02 2.84 14.75
N SER A 47 6.87 2.30 15.63
CA SER A 47 8.32 2.53 15.57
C SER A 47 8.98 1.92 14.33
N SER A 48 8.43 0.84 13.78
CA SER A 48 8.88 0.24 12.51
C SER A 48 8.35 0.96 11.26
N GLY A 49 7.47 1.95 11.41
CA GLY A 49 6.87 2.69 10.31
C GLY A 49 5.74 1.95 9.57
N VAL A 50 5.33 0.77 10.05
CA VAL A 50 4.16 0.06 9.50
C VAL A 50 2.88 0.86 9.76
N ILE A 51 2.78 1.49 10.93
CA ILE A 51 1.80 2.53 11.22
C ILE A 51 2.54 3.86 11.20
N SER A 52 2.32 4.66 10.16
CA SER A 52 2.92 6.00 10.03
C SER A 52 2.35 7.01 11.03
N GLY A 53 1.09 6.83 11.44
CA GLY A 53 0.43 7.69 12.41
C GLY A 53 -1.06 7.39 12.54
N PHE A 54 -1.72 8.11 13.44
CA PHE A 54 -3.16 8.09 13.62
C PHE A 54 -3.72 9.44 13.23
N THR A 55 -4.64 9.46 12.26
CA THR A 55 -5.30 10.68 11.79
C THR A 55 -6.82 10.53 11.85
N LEU A 56 -7.51 11.67 11.82
CA LEU A 56 -8.95 11.72 11.59
C LEU A 56 -9.21 11.58 10.08
N LYS A 57 -10.33 10.95 9.73
CA LYS A 57 -10.88 11.03 8.37
C LYS A 57 -12.05 12.00 8.43
N LEU A 58 -11.94 13.14 7.75
CA LEU A 58 -13.03 14.11 7.68
C LEU A 58 -13.76 13.92 6.35
N SER A 59 -15.08 13.80 6.38
CA SER A 59 -15.88 13.59 5.16
C SER A 59 -15.77 14.75 4.15
N ILE A 60 -15.40 15.94 4.63
CA ILE A 60 -15.23 17.13 3.79
C ILE A 60 -13.94 17.08 2.95
N GLU A 61 -12.95 16.28 3.37
CA GLU A 61 -11.70 16.07 2.63
C GLU A 61 -11.90 15.16 1.39
N ASP A 62 -13.05 14.49 1.30
CA ASP A 62 -13.38 13.54 0.24
C ASP A 62 -14.21 14.17 -0.89
N GLU A 63 -14.60 15.43 -0.72
CA GLU A 63 -15.38 16.21 -1.67
C GLU A 63 -14.49 17.22 -2.39
N ASN A 64 -14.88 17.58 -3.62
CA ASN A 64 -14.20 18.62 -4.42
C ASN A 64 -12.70 18.36 -4.61
N LEU A 65 -12.33 17.15 -5.04
CA LEU A 65 -10.95 16.83 -5.40
C LEU A 65 -10.72 16.97 -6.91
N ALA A 66 -9.47 17.19 -7.29
CA ALA A 66 -8.98 17.15 -8.64
C ALA A 66 -7.81 16.16 -8.75
N ILE A 67 -7.75 15.46 -9.89
CA ILE A 67 -6.62 14.62 -10.27
C ILE A 67 -5.90 15.33 -11.41
N VAL A 68 -4.61 15.58 -11.25
CA VAL A 68 -3.79 16.32 -12.21
C VAL A 68 -2.63 15.45 -12.66
N HIS A 69 -2.48 15.27 -13.97
CA HIS A 69 -1.32 14.63 -14.58
C HIS A 69 -0.42 15.70 -15.19
N PHE A 70 0.84 15.79 -14.78
CA PHE A 70 1.78 16.81 -15.26
C PHE A 70 3.19 16.26 -15.53
N SER A 71 3.96 16.99 -16.34
CA SER A 71 5.33 16.60 -16.71
C SER A 71 6.36 16.84 -15.60
N LYS A 72 7.43 16.03 -15.59
CA LYS A 72 8.55 16.03 -14.62
C LYS A 72 9.18 17.39 -14.28
N ASN A 73 9.19 18.31 -15.23
CA ASN A 73 9.88 19.61 -15.08
C ASN A 73 9.00 20.69 -14.45
N SER A 74 7.87 20.30 -13.86
CA SER A 74 6.92 21.23 -13.25
C SER A 74 6.83 20.89 -11.76
N GLU A 75 7.16 21.85 -10.90
CA GLU A 75 7.05 21.67 -9.45
C GLU A 75 5.74 22.27 -8.95
N LEU A 76 4.96 21.45 -8.24
CA LEU A 76 3.79 21.92 -7.49
C LEU A 76 4.19 22.20 -6.05
N PRO A 77 3.73 23.31 -5.46
CA PRO A 77 3.89 23.54 -4.02
C PRO A 77 3.30 22.38 -3.21
N ALA A 78 4.09 21.85 -2.27
CA ALA A 78 3.73 20.65 -1.50
C ALA A 78 2.46 20.83 -0.65
N ASP A 79 2.11 22.07 -0.31
CA ASP A 79 0.90 22.42 0.43
C ASP A 79 -0.38 22.32 -0.40
N LEU A 80 -0.28 22.24 -1.72
CA LEU A 80 -1.42 22.03 -2.62
C LEU A 80 -1.69 20.55 -2.89
N LEU A 81 -0.80 19.66 -2.47
CA LEU A 81 -0.83 18.23 -2.82
C LEU A 81 -1.37 17.39 -1.66
N LEU A 82 -2.44 16.64 -1.93
CA LEU A 82 -2.91 15.59 -1.02
C LEU A 82 -2.14 14.28 -1.26
N GLU A 83 -1.90 13.97 -2.53
CA GLU A 83 -1.10 12.81 -2.96
C GLU A 83 -0.30 13.18 -4.21
N ASP A 84 0.91 12.65 -4.34
CA ASP A 84 1.74 12.78 -5.53
C ASP A 84 2.41 11.44 -5.85
N TYR A 85 2.29 11.02 -7.09
CA TYR A 85 2.80 9.76 -7.61
C TYR A 85 3.70 10.03 -8.82
N GLU A 86 5.01 9.83 -8.67
CA GLU A 86 5.93 9.76 -9.83
C GLU A 86 5.66 8.47 -10.62
N LEU A 87 5.31 8.62 -11.88
CA LEU A 87 5.02 7.53 -12.82
C LEU A 87 6.32 7.02 -13.47
N ILE A 88 6.24 5.84 -14.09
CA ILE A 88 7.41 5.16 -14.70
C ILE A 88 8.08 6.00 -15.80
N ASP A 89 7.32 6.84 -16.51
CA ASP A 89 7.85 7.74 -17.54
C ASP A 89 8.41 9.05 -16.95
N GLY A 90 8.43 9.18 -15.62
CA GLY A 90 8.87 10.35 -14.88
C GLY A 90 7.84 11.48 -14.80
N SER A 91 6.64 11.33 -15.39
CA SER A 91 5.54 12.28 -15.16
C SER A 91 4.90 12.06 -13.80
N HIS A 92 4.08 13.00 -13.33
CA HIS A 92 3.46 12.95 -12.02
C HIS A 92 1.95 12.90 -12.11
N MET A 93 1.32 12.10 -11.25
CA MET A 93 -0.12 12.08 -11.04
C MET A 93 -0.40 12.53 -9.62
N ALA A 94 -1.04 13.69 -9.47
CA ALA A 94 -1.34 14.28 -8.18
C ALA A 94 -2.85 14.29 -7.88
N VAL A 95 -3.17 14.26 -6.60
CA VAL A 95 -4.51 14.53 -6.05
C VAL A 95 -4.43 15.82 -5.24
N MET A 96 -5.36 16.74 -5.48
CA MET A 96 -5.45 18.02 -4.77
C MET A 96 -6.90 18.46 -4.58
N HIS A 97 -7.14 19.54 -3.83
CA HIS A 97 -8.46 20.14 -3.79
C HIS A 97 -8.74 20.91 -5.09
N TYR A 98 -9.98 20.87 -5.56
CA TYR A 98 -10.45 21.57 -6.74
C TYR A 98 -10.24 23.10 -6.63
N GLU A 99 -10.41 23.65 -5.42
CA GLU A 99 -10.21 25.09 -5.17
C GLU A 99 -8.76 25.55 -5.30
N ASP A 100 -7.82 24.60 -5.28
CA ASP A 100 -6.39 24.88 -5.45
C ASP A 100 -5.95 24.89 -6.92
N ILE A 101 -6.82 24.48 -7.86
CA ILE A 101 -6.50 24.49 -9.30
C ILE A 101 -5.97 25.85 -9.78
N PRO A 102 -6.57 27.01 -9.42
CA PRO A 102 -6.06 28.31 -9.85
C PRO A 102 -4.64 28.62 -9.34
N LYS A 103 -4.15 27.90 -8.32
CA LYS A 103 -2.83 28.09 -7.72
C LYS A 103 -1.72 27.27 -8.39
N ILE A 104 -2.07 26.39 -9.33
CA ILE A 104 -1.14 25.50 -10.03
C ILE A 104 -0.10 26.27 -10.89
N GLY A 105 -0.39 27.51 -11.28
CA GLY A 105 0.50 28.32 -12.13
C GLY A 105 0.64 27.75 -13.54
N ASP A 106 1.83 27.92 -14.15
CA ASP A 106 2.12 27.55 -15.54
C ASP A 106 2.55 26.08 -15.71
N LEU A 107 1.93 25.18 -14.95
CA LEU A 107 2.25 23.75 -14.96
C LEU A 107 1.93 23.13 -16.33
N GLU A 108 2.82 22.27 -16.85
CA GLU A 108 2.54 21.52 -18.09
C GLU A 108 1.59 20.35 -17.79
N ILE A 109 0.29 20.66 -17.77
CA ILE A 109 -0.80 19.70 -17.50
C ILE A 109 -1.05 18.84 -18.74
N ARG A 110 -0.89 17.53 -18.59
CA ARG A 110 -1.28 16.51 -19.58
C ARG A 110 -2.75 16.14 -19.48
N ASN A 111 -3.28 16.09 -18.26
CA ASN A 111 -4.70 15.84 -18.00
C ASN A 111 -5.15 16.44 -16.66
N LEU A 112 -6.42 16.86 -16.58
CA LEU A 112 -7.05 17.34 -15.35
C LEU A 112 -8.48 16.81 -15.26
N GLU A 113 -8.80 16.13 -14.16
CA GLU A 113 -10.11 15.52 -13.94
C GLU A 113 -10.68 15.94 -12.59
N ILE A 114 -11.98 16.27 -12.55
CA ILE A 114 -12.67 16.63 -11.32
C ILE A 114 -13.30 15.37 -10.71
N VAL A 115 -12.94 15.06 -9.47
CA VAL A 115 -13.42 13.89 -8.75
C VAL A 115 -14.83 14.13 -8.25
N LYS A 116 -15.80 13.41 -8.84
CA LYS A 116 -17.19 13.43 -8.37
C LYS A 116 -17.37 12.77 -7.00
N ARG A 117 -16.58 11.73 -6.72
CA ARG A 117 -16.65 10.97 -5.46
C ARG A 117 -15.41 10.11 -5.30
N ARG A 118 -14.73 10.27 -4.17
CA ARG A 118 -13.72 9.32 -3.71
C ARG A 118 -14.41 8.17 -2.97
N LYS A 119 -14.06 6.92 -3.30
CA LYS A 119 -14.43 5.76 -2.49
C LYS A 119 -13.16 5.18 -1.89
N PHE A 120 -13.04 5.25 -0.57
CA PHE A 120 -12.02 4.47 0.12
C PHE A 120 -12.53 3.04 0.24
N PHE A 121 -11.81 2.12 -0.41
CA PHE A 121 -11.88 0.73 -0.01
C PHE A 121 -10.92 0.58 1.17
N ASP A 122 -11.43 0.17 2.33
CA ASP A 122 -10.57 -0.39 3.37
C ASP A 122 -10.03 -1.72 2.84
N ALA A 123 -9.06 -1.64 1.94
CA ALA A 123 -8.40 -2.80 1.40
C ALA A 123 -7.84 -3.57 2.59
N ASN A 124 -8.29 -4.82 2.77
CA ASN A 124 -7.55 -5.81 3.54
C ASN A 124 -6.08 -5.62 3.20
N ILE A 125 -5.26 -5.41 4.22
CA ILE A 125 -3.83 -5.20 4.05
C ILE A 125 -3.30 -6.36 3.21
N ARG A 126 -3.08 -6.15 1.91
CA ARG A 126 -1.97 -6.80 1.24
C ARG A 126 -0.79 -6.02 1.73
N LEU A 127 -0.14 -6.53 2.77
CA LEU A 127 1.14 -6.00 3.19
C LEU A 127 1.95 -5.88 1.90
N SER A 128 2.39 -4.67 1.54
CA SER A 128 3.17 -4.34 0.32
C SER A 128 4.51 -5.08 0.24
N HIS A 129 4.74 -5.96 1.19
CA HIS A 129 5.62 -7.11 1.17
C HIS A 129 5.34 -8.02 -0.03
N VAL A 130 6.03 -7.74 -1.14
CA VAL A 130 6.19 -8.73 -2.22
C VAL A 130 6.90 -9.94 -1.61
N HIS A 131 6.20 -11.06 -1.55
CA HIS A 131 6.81 -12.32 -1.16
C HIS A 131 7.33 -13.00 -2.42
N CYS A 132 8.41 -13.77 -2.28
CA CYS A 132 8.90 -14.58 -3.38
C CYS A 132 7.85 -15.63 -3.76
N ASP A 133 7.45 -15.66 -5.03
CA ASP A 133 6.46 -16.61 -5.57
C ASP A 133 6.92 -18.07 -5.56
N TYR A 134 8.19 -18.31 -5.22
CA TYR A 134 8.73 -19.66 -5.01
C TYR A 134 8.86 -20.04 -3.54
N CYS A 135 9.68 -19.31 -2.78
CA CYS A 135 10.02 -19.71 -1.42
C CYS A 135 9.14 -19.07 -0.34
N GLY A 136 8.27 -18.14 -0.70
CA GLY A 136 7.38 -17.44 0.24
C GLY A 136 8.08 -16.48 1.18
N LYS A 137 9.39 -16.27 1.08
CA LYS A 137 10.11 -15.27 1.89
C LYS A 137 9.74 -13.86 1.48
N LEU A 138 9.68 -12.97 2.47
CA LEU A 138 9.60 -11.53 2.26
C LEU A 138 10.79 -11.02 1.44
N ILE A 139 10.53 -10.28 0.35
CA ILE A 139 11.57 -9.62 -0.43
C ILE A 139 11.82 -8.23 0.19
N ARG A 140 13.04 -8.02 0.70
CA ARG A 140 13.45 -6.76 1.36
C ARG A 140 14.19 -5.80 0.42
N ASP A 141 14.77 -6.33 -0.65
CA ASP A 141 15.53 -5.61 -1.67
C ASP A 141 14.79 -5.63 -3.02
N SER A 142 15.38 -5.07 -4.09
CA SER A 142 14.77 -5.10 -5.42
C SER A 142 14.53 -6.54 -5.91
N PRO A 143 13.29 -6.96 -6.23
CA PRO A 143 12.97 -8.33 -6.62
C PRO A 143 13.44 -8.64 -8.05
N LEU A 144 13.84 -9.89 -8.29
CA LEU A 144 14.02 -10.39 -9.66
C LEU A 144 12.65 -10.63 -10.29
N ARG A 145 12.33 -9.90 -11.37
CA ARG A 145 11.09 -10.02 -12.11
C ARG A 145 11.19 -11.11 -13.19
N VAL A 146 10.26 -12.06 -13.17
CA VAL A 146 10.21 -13.19 -14.11
C VAL A 146 8.86 -13.18 -14.83
N THR A 147 8.85 -12.95 -16.14
CA THR A 147 7.61 -12.98 -16.95
C THR A 147 7.50 -14.31 -17.69
N LEU A 148 6.40 -15.04 -17.49
CA LEU A 148 6.08 -16.29 -18.17
C LEU A 148 4.58 -16.31 -18.48
N ASN A 149 4.19 -16.64 -19.72
CA ASN A 149 2.79 -16.79 -20.15
C ASN A 149 1.89 -15.63 -19.75
N ASN A 150 2.35 -14.40 -20.01
CA ASN A 150 1.65 -13.16 -19.69
C ASN A 150 1.41 -12.93 -18.18
N HIS A 151 2.03 -13.72 -17.31
CA HIS A 151 2.03 -13.56 -15.86
C HIS A 151 3.41 -13.11 -15.38
N VAL A 152 3.41 -12.22 -14.40
CA VAL A 152 4.63 -11.70 -13.77
C VAL A 152 4.78 -12.37 -12.41
N TYR A 153 5.98 -12.91 -12.16
CA TYR A 153 6.40 -13.48 -10.89
C TYR A 153 7.59 -12.69 -10.32
N TYR A 154 7.76 -12.74 -9.01
CA TYR A 154 8.82 -12.09 -8.24
C TYR A 154 9.64 -13.11 -7.45
N ALA A 155 10.96 -13.04 -7.57
CA ALA A 155 11.91 -13.90 -6.87
C ALA A 155 12.84 -13.10 -5.95
N CYS A 156 13.11 -13.64 -4.75
CA CYS A 156 14.05 -13.04 -3.81
C CYS A 156 15.52 -13.27 -4.17
N CYS A 157 15.82 -14.23 -5.07
CA CYS A 157 17.17 -14.55 -5.52
C CYS A 157 17.16 -15.35 -6.83
N SER A 158 18.32 -15.46 -7.49
CA SER A 158 18.49 -16.18 -8.76
C SER A 158 18.09 -17.66 -8.70
N ASN A 159 18.25 -18.30 -7.54
CA ASN A 159 17.80 -19.67 -7.34
C ASN A 159 16.27 -19.78 -7.37
N CYS A 160 15.57 -18.85 -6.74
CA CYS A 160 14.10 -18.82 -6.77
C CYS A 160 13.59 -18.54 -8.18
N GLU A 161 14.23 -17.64 -8.94
CA GLU A 161 13.90 -17.42 -10.35
C GLU A 161 13.96 -18.73 -11.16
N ARG A 162 15.08 -19.47 -11.07
CA ARG A 162 15.26 -20.73 -11.81
C ARG A 162 14.16 -21.73 -11.46
N SER A 163 13.83 -21.84 -10.18
CA SER A 163 12.78 -22.75 -9.72
C SER A 163 11.38 -22.35 -10.21
N ILE A 164 11.07 -21.05 -10.31
CA ILE A 164 9.81 -20.55 -10.89
C ILE A 164 9.71 -21.00 -12.35
N ARG A 165 10.75 -20.76 -13.17
CA ARG A 165 10.77 -21.15 -14.59
C ARG A 165 10.57 -22.66 -14.77
N GLN A 166 11.21 -23.48 -13.95
CA GLN A 166 11.05 -24.94 -14.00
C GLN A 166 9.66 -25.41 -13.56
N LYS A 167 9.09 -24.79 -12.53
CA LYS A 167 7.78 -25.18 -12.00
C LYS A 167 6.66 -24.82 -12.97
N VAL A 168 6.68 -23.61 -13.53
CA VAL A 168 5.66 -23.15 -14.50
C VAL A 168 5.71 -24.00 -15.77
N SER A 169 6.91 -24.22 -16.34
CA SER A 169 7.06 -25.06 -17.54
C SER A 169 6.63 -26.53 -17.36
N LYS A 170 6.81 -27.10 -16.17
CA LYS A 170 6.27 -28.44 -15.85
C LYS A 170 4.74 -28.45 -15.78
N LEU A 171 4.13 -27.45 -15.16
CA LEU A 171 2.67 -27.35 -15.04
C LEU A 171 1.99 -27.18 -16.41
N GLU A 172 2.65 -26.57 -17.38
CA GLU A 172 2.15 -26.48 -18.76
C GLU A 172 2.16 -27.82 -19.48
N LYS A 173 3.26 -28.57 -19.36
CA LYS A 173 3.37 -29.92 -19.95
C LYS A 173 2.35 -30.91 -19.38
N MET A 174 1.79 -30.63 -18.21
CA MET A 174 0.74 -31.45 -17.58
C MET A 174 -0.68 -31.01 -17.96
N LYS A 175 -0.85 -29.83 -18.58
CA LYS A 175 -2.14 -29.30 -19.07
C LYS A 175 -2.39 -29.61 -20.55
N THR A 176 -1.42 -30.25 -21.21
CA THR A 176 -1.46 -30.73 -22.60
C THR A 176 -1.62 -32.24 -22.58
#